data_AF-A0A819AG95-F1
#
_entry.id   AF-A0A819AG95-F1
#
_cell.length_a   1.000
_cell.length_b   1.000
_cell.length_c   1.000
_cell.angle_alpha   90.00
_cell.angle_beta   90.00
_cell.angle_gamma   90.00
#
_symmetry.space_group_name_H-M   'P 1'
#
loop_
_entity.id
_entity.type
_entity.pdbx_description
1 polymer ?
#
loop_
_entity_poly.entity_id
_entity_poly.type
_entity_poly.pdbx_seq_one_letter_code
_entity_poly.pdbx_strand_id
1 'polypeptide(L)'
;MTKLHINHSGDQNVEDAINKAYGQTLKRFHGWITRGIFSIVLRSVPYREDFLISLLIDPSDDREVLFERQILNEMLEHSSYINIIVNKITEFYIEHELESDEIIG
;
A
#
# COMPACT_ATOMS: atom_id res chain seq x y z
N MET A 1 20.29 -2.69 -28.57
CA MET A 1 19.62 -3.23 -27.37
C MET A 1 19.48 -2.11 -26.34
N THR A 2 18.43 -1.30 -26.49
CA THR A 2 18.21 -0.11 -25.67
C THR A 2 17.65 -0.56 -24.32
N LYS A 3 18.42 -0.36 -23.23
CA LYS A 3 17.88 -0.47 -21.86
C LYS A 3 16.69 0.48 -21.75
N LEU A 4 15.49 -0.06 -21.56
CA LEU A 4 14.33 0.74 -21.16
C LEU A 4 14.69 1.39 -19.83
N HIS A 5 14.75 2.73 -19.81
CA HIS A 5 14.81 3.49 -18.57
C HIS A 5 13.44 3.35 -17.89
N ILE A 6 13.31 2.39 -16.97
CA ILE A 6 12.12 2.30 -16.12
C ILE A 6 12.28 3.38 -15.05
N ASN A 7 11.40 4.37 -15.08
CA ASN A 7 11.37 5.41 -14.07
C ASN A 7 10.72 4.83 -12.80
N HIS A 8 11.55 4.38 -11.87
CA HIS A 8 11.13 3.83 -10.59
C HIS A 8 10.76 4.96 -9.61
N SER A 9 9.70 5.72 -9.88
CA SER A 9 9.31 6.88 -9.05
C SER A 9 8.61 6.52 -7.74
N GLY A 10 8.46 5.23 -7.41
CA GLY A 10 7.87 4.74 -6.16
C GLY A 10 8.92 4.23 -5.16
N ASP A 11 8.54 4.12 -3.88
CA ASP A 11 9.41 3.56 -2.83
C ASP A 11 9.84 2.13 -3.20
N GLN A 12 11.15 1.89 -3.27
CA GLN A 12 11.71 0.58 -3.63
C GLN A 12 11.67 -0.42 -2.47
N ASN A 13 11.41 0.08 -1.26
CA ASN A 13 11.28 -0.71 -0.05
C ASN A 13 9.80 -0.74 0.38
N VAL A 14 9.24 -1.95 0.46
CA VAL A 14 7.83 -2.16 0.86
C VAL A 14 7.61 -1.72 2.31
N GLU A 15 8.61 -1.89 3.18
CA GLU A 15 8.53 -1.44 4.58
C GLU A 15 8.32 0.07 4.67
N ASP A 16 9.10 0.85 3.90
CA ASP A 16 9.00 2.31 3.88
C ASP A 16 7.63 2.77 3.33
N ALA A 17 7.16 2.12 2.27
CA ALA A 17 5.85 2.39 1.69
C ALA A 17 4.71 2.15 2.68
N ILE A 18 4.73 1.01 3.39
CA ILE A 18 3.73 0.64 4.40
C ILE A 18 3.80 1.60 5.60
N ASN A 19 5.00 1.92 6.08
CA ASN A 19 5.18 2.82 7.21
C ASN A 19 4.67 4.24 6.90
N LYS A 20 4.92 4.73 5.68
CA LYS A 20 4.40 6.02 5.20
C LYS A 20 2.88 6.01 5.11
N ALA A 21 2.29 4.97 4.50
CA ALA A 21 0.84 4.83 4.40
C ALA A 21 0.18 4.76 5.78
N TYR A 22 0.75 3.98 6.72
CA TYR A 22 0.29 3.89 8.10
C TYR A 22 0.31 5.25 8.80
N GLY A 23 1.40 6.00 8.64
CA GLY A 23 1.55 7.34 9.21
C GLY A 23 0.49 8.34 8.76
N GLN A 24 0.03 8.22 7.50
CA GLN A 24 -0.97 9.11 6.90
C GLN A 24 -2.42 8.65 7.16
N THR A 25 -2.63 7.43 7.66
CA THR A 25 -3.95 6.82 7.81
C THR A 25 -4.23 6.39 9.25
N LEU A 26 -3.88 5.15 9.61
CA LEU A 26 -4.31 4.51 10.86
C LEU A 26 -3.57 5.01 12.10
N LYS A 27 -2.35 5.55 11.97
CA LYS A 27 -1.50 5.89 13.11
C LYS A 27 -2.17 6.83 14.12
N ARG A 28 -2.98 7.79 13.66
CA ARG A 28 -3.68 8.75 14.54
C ARG A 28 -4.68 8.05 15.47
N PHE A 29 -5.25 6.93 15.06
CA PHE A 29 -6.27 6.17 15.79
C PHE A 29 -5.71 5.04 16.66
N HIS A 30 -4.41 4.73 16.55
CA HIS A 30 -3.78 3.67 17.34
C HIS A 30 -3.07 4.24 18.57
N GLY A 31 -3.31 3.63 19.72
CA GLY A 31 -2.60 3.87 20.98
C GLY A 31 -1.15 3.39 20.91
N TRP A 32 -0.37 3.67 21.96
CA TRP A 32 1.04 3.32 22.01
C TRP A 32 1.29 1.79 21.93
N ILE A 33 0.36 0.97 22.45
CA ILE A 33 0.44 -0.49 22.39
C ILE A 33 0.26 -0.97 20.95
N THR A 34 -0.86 -0.65 20.31
CA THR A 34 -1.09 -1.05 18.91
C THR A 34 -0.05 -0.48 17.95
N ARG A 35 0.46 0.74 18.17
CA ARG A 35 1.62 1.27 17.42
C ARG A 35 2.86 0.38 17.58
N GLY A 36 3.13 -0.11 18.80
CA GLY A 36 4.23 -1.04 19.07
C GLY A 36 4.06 -2.39 18.37
N ILE A 37 2.84 -2.94 18.36
CA ILE A 37 2.50 -4.17 17.63
C ILE A 37 2.73 -3.96 16.13
N PHE A 38 2.25 -2.85 15.57
CA PHE A 38 2.49 -2.52 14.17
C PHE A 38 3.99 -2.48 13.83
N SER A 39 4.83 -1.87 14.67
CA SER A 39 6.29 -1.86 14.45
C SER A 39 6.94 -3.24 14.49
N ILE A 40 6.35 -4.22 15.18
CA ILE A 40 6.81 -5.61 15.16
C ILE A 40 6.41 -6.26 13.84
N VAL A 41 5.15 -6.11 13.43
CA VAL A 41 4.61 -6.68 12.18
C VAL A 41 5.32 -6.09 10.95
N LEU A 42 5.65 -4.80 10.98
CA LEU A 42 6.33 -4.10 9.89
C LEU A 42 7.66 -4.77 9.51
N ARG A 43 8.39 -5.33 10.48
CA ARG A 43 9.66 -6.05 10.25
C ARG A 43 9.48 -7.41 9.59
N SER A 44 8.25 -7.91 9.53
CA SER A 44 7.90 -9.19 8.90
C SER A 44 7.32 -9.01 7.50
N VAL A 45 7.31 -7.77 6.98
CA VAL A 45 6.87 -7.48 5.61
C VAL A 45 7.83 -8.13 4.61
N PRO A 46 7.32 -8.73 3.52
CA PRO A 46 8.15 -9.38 2.50
C PRO A 46 9.06 -8.40 1.77
N TYR A 47 10.11 -8.93 1.13
CA TYR A 47 10.87 -8.16 0.14
C TYR A 47 9.95 -7.78 -1.03
N ARG A 48 10.32 -6.71 -1.74
CA ARG A 48 9.54 -6.20 -2.87
C ARG A 48 9.30 -7.25 -3.95
N GLU A 49 10.31 -8.05 -4.26
CA GLU A 49 10.21 -9.12 -5.25
C GLU A 49 9.18 -10.18 -4.82
N ASP A 50 9.32 -10.71 -3.60
CA ASP A 50 8.37 -11.68 -3.03
C ASP A 50 6.95 -11.13 -2.98
N PHE A 51 6.79 -9.84 -2.65
CA PHE A 51 5.50 -9.16 -2.67
C PHE A 51 4.89 -9.13 -4.07
N LEU A 52 5.65 -8.74 -5.10
CA LEU A 52 5.17 -8.70 -6.48
C LEU A 52 4.86 -10.10 -7.03
N ILE A 53 5.68 -11.10 -6.69
CA ILE A 53 5.42 -12.51 -7.04
C ILE A 53 4.11 -12.98 -6.39
N SER A 54 3.82 -12.57 -5.16
CA SER A 54 2.57 -12.95 -4.48
C SER A 54 1.30 -12.42 -5.14
N LEU A 55 1.42 -11.43 -6.04
CA LEU A 55 0.32 -10.86 -6.82
C LEU A 55 0.08 -11.60 -8.15
N LEU A 56 0.93 -12.56 -8.52
CA LEU A 56 0.77 -13.39 -9.71
C LEU A 56 -0.42 -14.33 -9.59
N ILE A 57 -1.18 -14.47 -10.69
CA ILE A 57 -2.16 -15.56 -10.85
C ILE A 57 -1.43 -16.90 -11.00
N ASP A 58 -0.34 -16.91 -11.77
CA ASP A 58 0.54 -18.07 -11.95
C ASP A 58 1.99 -17.68 -11.63
N PRO A 59 2.55 -18.15 -10.50
CA PRO A 59 3.94 -17.89 -10.11
C PRO A 59 5.00 -18.44 -11.08
N SER A 60 4.60 -19.28 -12.05
CA SER A 60 5.51 -19.85 -13.05
C SER A 60 5.64 -19.04 -14.34
N ASP A 61 4.95 -17.90 -14.45
CA ASP A 61 5.07 -16.97 -15.59
C ASP A 61 6.40 -16.21 -15.54
N ASP A 62 7.33 -16.57 -16.43
CA ASP A 62 8.73 -16.13 -16.46
C ASP A 62 8.96 -14.77 -17.17
N ARG A 63 7.88 -14.03 -17.46
CA ARG A 63 7.93 -12.73 -18.17
C ARG A 63 8.30 -11.55 -17.26
N GLU A 64 9.40 -11.72 -16.54
CA GLU A 64 9.89 -10.93 -15.39
C GLU A 64 9.78 -9.40 -15.53
N VAL A 65 10.27 -8.81 -16.65
CA VAL A 65 10.36 -7.34 -16.79
C VAL A 65 9.07 -6.68 -17.30
N LEU A 66 8.32 -7.36 -18.18
CA LEU A 66 7.01 -6.85 -18.62
C LEU A 66 5.97 -7.01 -17.52
N PHE A 67 6.12 -8.05 -16.71
CA PHE A 67 5.25 -8.38 -15.59
C PHE A 67 5.26 -7.31 -14.49
N GLU A 68 6.44 -6.91 -13.99
CA GLU A 68 6.51 -5.88 -12.94
C GLU A 68 5.82 -4.59 -13.37
N ARG A 69 6.11 -4.13 -14.60
CA ARG A 69 5.49 -2.91 -15.12
C ARG A 69 3.97 -3.04 -15.22
N GLN A 70 3.48 -4.21 -15.66
CA GLN A 70 2.05 -4.45 -15.79
C GLN A 70 1.37 -4.43 -14.42
N ILE A 71 1.90 -5.19 -13.43
CA ILE A 71 1.37 -5.18 -12.06
C ILE A 71 1.35 -3.78 -11.47
N LEU A 72 2.44 -3.02 -11.61
CA LEU A 72 2.49 -1.67 -11.05
C LEU A 72 1.46 -0.73 -11.70
N ASN A 73 1.22 -0.87 -13.01
CA ASN A 73 0.18 -0.10 -13.70
C ASN A 73 -1.22 -0.51 -13.23
N GLU A 74 -1.48 -1.81 -13.11
CA GLU A 74 -2.76 -2.33 -12.62
C GLU A 74 -3.02 -1.93 -11.16
N MET A 75 -2.01 -1.99 -10.30
CA MET A 75 -2.07 -1.49 -8.92
C MET A 75 -2.38 0.01 -8.88
N LEU A 76 -1.73 0.80 -9.73
CA LEU A 76 -1.98 2.24 -9.82
C LEU A 76 -3.42 2.53 -10.24
N GLU A 77 -3.90 1.88 -11.31
CA GLU A 77 -5.26 2.01 -11.79
C GLU A 77 -6.27 1.59 -10.71
N HIS A 78 -6.08 0.41 -10.10
CA HIS A 78 -6.94 -0.08 -9.03
C HIS A 78 -6.98 0.87 -7.82
N SER A 79 -5.82 1.36 -7.39
CA SER A 79 -5.73 2.32 -6.28
C SER A 79 -6.48 3.63 -6.57
N SER A 80 -6.51 4.06 -7.84
CA SER A 80 -7.25 5.27 -8.24
C SER A 80 -8.76 5.10 -8.08
N TYR A 81 -9.29 3.91 -8.39
CA TYR A 81 -10.70 3.59 -8.20
C TYR A 81 -11.06 3.47 -6.71
N ILE A 82 -10.22 2.79 -5.91
CA ILE A 82 -10.40 2.73 -4.45
C ILE A 82 -10.41 4.14 -3.85
N ASN A 83 -9.49 5.01 -4.27
CA ASN A 83 -9.39 6.37 -3.77
C ASN A 83 -10.69 7.17 -3.99
N ILE A 84 -11.36 6.99 -5.14
CA ILE A 84 -12.66 7.62 -5.40
C ILE A 84 -13.72 7.15 -4.39
N ILE A 85 -13.74 5.85 -4.06
CA ILE A 85 -14.71 5.27 -3.14
C ILE A 85 -14.42 5.73 -1.71
N VAL A 86 -13.15 5.66 -1.28
CA VAL A 86 -12.72 6.08 0.06
C VAL A 86 -13.06 7.56 0.28
N ASN A 87 -12.77 8.43 -0.69
CA ASN A 87 -13.10 9.86 -0.57
C ASN A 87 -14.59 10.10 -0.39
N LYS A 88 -15.46 9.41 -1.15
CA LYS A 88 -16.92 9.53 -0.98
C LYS A 88 -17.38 9.07 0.40
N ILE A 89 -16.80 8.00 0.93
CA ILE A 89 -17.14 7.52 2.28
C ILE A 89 -16.64 8.52 3.33
N THR A 90 -15.42 9.02 3.19
CA THR A 90 -14.86 10.03 4.10
C THR A 90 -15.68 11.31 4.09
N GLU A 91 -16.07 11.81 2.92
CA GLU A 91 -16.95 12.97 2.78
C GLU A 91 -18.28 12.73 3.50
N PHE A 92 -18.91 11.58 3.29
CA PHE A 92 -20.15 11.20 3.98
C PHE A 92 -19.98 11.19 5.51
N TYR A 93 -18.88 10.62 6.03
CA TYR A 93 -18.64 10.57 7.48
C TYR A 93 -18.41 11.97 8.07
N ILE A 94 -17.74 12.86 7.34
CA ILE A 94 -17.52 14.25 7.75
C ILE A 94 -18.83 15.05 7.71
N GLU A 95 -19.57 14.98 6.61
CA GLU A 95 -20.83 15.72 6.42
C GLU A 95 -21.90 15.36 7.45
N HIS A 96 -21.89 14.13 7.93
CA HIS A 96 -22.85 13.62 8.92
C HIS A 96 -22.30 13.56 10.35
N GLU A 97 -21.12 14.14 10.63
CA GLU A 97 -20.49 14.16 11.96
C GLU A 97 -20.31 12.75 12.56
N LEU A 98 -19.97 11.77 11.72
CA LEU A 98 -19.77 10.36 12.08
C LEU A 98 -18.29 9.98 12.26
N GLU A 99 -17.36 10.87 11.89
CA GLU A 99 -15.93 10.65 12.08
C GLU A 99 -15.59 10.69 13.59
N SER A 100 -14.94 9.62 14.08
CA SER A 100 -14.52 9.49 15.47
C SER A 100 -13.02 9.68 15.62
N ASP A 101 -12.62 10.42 16.65
CA ASP A 101 -11.21 10.55 17.07
C ASP A 101 -10.81 9.53 18.16
N GLU A 102 -11.64 8.49 18.38
CA GLU A 102 -11.34 7.46 19.36
C GLU A 102 -10.02 6.75 19.05
N ILE A 103 -9.17 6.65 20.07
CA ILE A 103 -7.88 5.97 19.99
C ILE A 103 -8.04 4.55 20.55
N ILE A 104 -7.81 3.55 19.71
CA ILE A 104 -7.88 2.14 20.09
C ILE A 104 -6.51 1.68 20.60
N GLY A 105 -6.53 1.04 21.78
CA GLY A 105 -5.37 0.51 22.49
C GLY A 105 -4.69 -0.64 21.76
#